data_AF-A0A3S1D6P8-F1
#
_entry.id   AF-A0A3S1D6P8-F1
#
_cell.length_a   1.000
_cell.length_b   1.000
_cell.length_c   1.000
_cell.angle_alpha   90.00
_cell.angle_beta   90.00
_cell.angle_gamma   90.00
#
_symmetry.space_group_name_H-M   'P 1'
#
loop_
_entity.id
_entity.type
_entity.pdbx_description
1 polymer ?
#
loop_
_entity_poly.entity_id
_entity_poly.type
_entity_poly.pdbx_seq_one_letter_code
_entity_poly.pdbx_strand_id
1 'polypeptide(L)'
;MKPLELNNEDANETLQILEKFELQFSKFEEDTRSENIIQIILRGHLYIEHELKQILEKSLAHPEMLGDRLKFSDFTRLVFAIGALDLEYYSVINELNKFRNKFAHDLNFVFTEEHLNKLEECLSNDLRDYYLRSKEQYNTTIDKTRNLIFWVWQTIIAENIIPKHIKEKLNV
;
A
#
# COMPACT_ATOMS: atom_id res chain seq x y z
N MET A 1 -7.13 -9.59 -29.22
CA MET A 1 -6.87 -9.95 -27.82
C MET A 1 -6.43 -11.42 -27.83
N LYS A 2 -5.16 -11.73 -27.56
CA LYS A 2 -4.73 -13.13 -27.45
C LYS A 2 -5.36 -13.71 -26.17
N PRO A 3 -5.90 -14.95 -26.19
CA PRO A 3 -6.38 -15.58 -24.97
C PRO A 3 -5.23 -15.71 -23.96
N LEU A 4 -5.54 -15.49 -22.68
CA LEU A 4 -4.62 -15.79 -21.58
C LEU A 4 -4.32 -17.30 -21.62
N GLU A 5 -3.12 -17.69 -22.04
CA GLU A 5 -2.66 -19.07 -21.95
C GLU A 5 -1.86 -19.25 -20.66
N LEU A 6 -2.58 -19.35 -19.53
CA LEU A 6 -2.00 -19.85 -18.29
C LEU A 6 -1.92 -21.37 -18.38
N ASN A 7 -0.75 -21.93 -18.15
CA ASN A 7 -0.64 -23.38 -18.01
C ASN A 7 -1.19 -23.82 -16.63
N ASN A 8 -1.33 -25.12 -16.39
CA ASN A 8 -1.88 -25.63 -15.12
C ASN A 8 -1.04 -25.25 -13.89
N GLU A 9 0.26 -25.01 -14.07
CA GLU A 9 1.17 -24.59 -12.99
C GLU A 9 0.95 -23.13 -12.63
N ASP A 10 0.88 -22.24 -13.63
CA ASP A 10 0.57 -20.82 -13.45
C ASP A 10 -0.82 -20.62 -12.84
N ALA A 11 -1.79 -21.46 -13.21
CA ALA A 11 -3.14 -21.42 -12.65
C ALA A 11 -3.13 -21.79 -11.15
N ASN A 12 -2.39 -22.83 -10.78
CA ASN A 12 -2.25 -23.22 -9.37
C ASN A 12 -1.49 -22.15 -8.56
N GLU A 13 -0.43 -21.57 -9.12
CA GLU A 13 0.31 -20.48 -8.46
C GLU A 13 -0.57 -19.24 -8.30
N THR A 14 -1.38 -18.89 -9.30
CA THR A 14 -2.34 -17.77 -9.23
C THR A 14 -3.38 -17.99 -8.12
N LEU A 15 -3.89 -19.21 -7.95
CA LEU A 15 -4.80 -19.54 -6.85
C LEU A 15 -4.13 -19.35 -5.48
N GLN A 16 -2.87 -19.79 -5.32
CA GLN A 16 -2.12 -19.58 -4.07
C GLN A 16 -1.87 -18.09 -3.79
N ILE A 17 -1.60 -17.29 -4.83
CA ILE A 17 -1.45 -15.83 -4.71
C ILE A 17 -2.76 -15.21 -4.24
N LEU A 18 -3.90 -15.63 -4.81
CA LEU A 18 -5.22 -15.15 -4.42
C LEU A 18 -5.54 -15.51 -2.96
N GLU A 19 -5.33 -16.76 -2.56
CA GLU A 19 -5.54 -17.19 -1.16
C GLU A 19 -4.69 -16.37 -0.18
N LYS A 20 -3.42 -16.11 -0.54
CA LYS A 20 -2.53 -15.28 0.27
C LYS A 20 -3.03 -13.83 0.35
N PHE A 21 -3.49 -13.26 -0.77
CA PHE A 21 -4.06 -11.92 -0.80
C PHE A 21 -5.31 -11.83 0.07
N GLU A 22 -6.24 -12.77 -0.08
CA GLU A 22 -7.50 -12.82 0.68
C GLU A 22 -7.26 -12.89 2.20
N LEU A 23 -6.26 -13.67 2.63
CA LEU A 23 -5.87 -13.74 4.03
C LEU A 23 -5.36 -12.39 4.54
N GLN A 24 -4.47 -11.74 3.78
CA GLN A 24 -3.91 -10.44 4.15
C GLN A 24 -4.99 -9.34 4.12
N PHE A 25 -5.87 -9.38 3.13
CA PHE A 25 -7.00 -8.45 2.99
C PHE A 25 -7.96 -8.56 4.15
N SER A 26 -8.36 -9.79 4.52
CA SER A 26 -9.25 -10.04 5.65
C SER A 26 -8.66 -9.47 6.94
N LYS A 27 -7.34 -9.66 7.14
CA LYS A 27 -6.64 -9.11 8.30
C LYS A 27 -6.56 -7.59 8.26
N PHE A 28 -6.25 -6.99 7.11
CA PHE A 28 -6.23 -5.53 6.94
C PHE A 28 -7.60 -4.92 7.27
N GLU A 29 -8.67 -5.50 6.75
CA GLU A 29 -10.05 -5.06 6.99
C GLU A 29 -10.40 -5.15 8.48
N GLU A 30 -10.00 -6.22 9.17
CA GLU A 30 -10.21 -6.37 10.61
C GLU A 30 -9.40 -5.34 11.42
N ASP A 31 -8.09 -5.25 11.16
CA ASP A 31 -7.17 -4.39 11.91
C ASP A 31 -7.45 -2.89 11.68
N THR A 32 -8.07 -2.52 10.56
CA THR A 32 -8.44 -1.14 10.22
C THR A 32 -9.93 -0.83 10.43
N ARG A 33 -10.72 -1.78 10.94
CA ARG A 33 -12.12 -1.55 11.33
C ARG A 33 -12.17 -0.76 12.64
N SER A 34 -12.12 0.56 12.52
CA SER A 34 -12.20 1.48 13.66
C SER A 34 -13.03 2.70 13.29
N GLU A 35 -13.72 3.27 14.28
CA GLU A 35 -14.35 4.60 14.18
C GLU A 35 -13.33 5.72 14.46
N ASN A 36 -12.11 5.37 14.88
CA ASN A 36 -11.06 6.32 15.17
C ASN A 36 -10.06 6.39 14.01
N ILE A 37 -10.06 7.52 13.31
CA ILE A 37 -9.17 7.78 12.16
C ILE A 37 -7.68 7.64 12.48
N ILE A 38 -7.28 7.93 13.73
CA ILE A 38 -5.89 7.76 14.18
C ILE A 38 -5.52 6.28 14.12
N GLN A 39 -6.39 5.40 14.60
CA GLN A 39 -6.15 3.97 14.58
C GLN A 39 -6.07 3.44 13.14
N ILE A 40 -6.94 3.91 12.25
CA ILE A 40 -6.92 3.53 10.83
C ILE A 40 -5.60 3.93 10.18
N ILE A 41 -5.16 5.18 10.35
CA ILE A 41 -3.92 5.69 9.76
C ILE A 41 -2.71 4.96 10.34
N LEU A 42 -2.67 4.72 11.65
CA LEU A 42 -1.58 3.99 12.29
C LEU A 42 -1.50 2.53 11.81
N ARG A 43 -2.64 1.83 11.80
CA ARG A 43 -2.71 0.42 11.36
C ARG A 43 -2.38 0.30 9.88
N GLY A 44 -3.03 1.07 9.02
CA GLY A 44 -2.78 1.03 7.58
C GLY A 44 -1.35 1.44 7.21
N HIS A 45 -0.75 2.39 7.94
CA HIS A 45 0.67 2.71 7.77
C HIS A 45 1.58 1.52 8.12
N LEU A 46 1.26 0.73 9.16
CA LEU A 46 2.06 -0.46 9.51
C LEU A 46 2.02 -1.52 8.39
N TYR A 47 0.88 -1.68 7.73
CA TYR A 47 0.77 -2.55 6.56
C TYR A 47 1.65 -2.05 5.41
N ILE A 48 1.55 -0.77 5.05
CA ILE A 48 2.42 -0.17 4.02
C ILE A 48 3.90 -0.31 4.37
N GLU A 49 4.27 -0.03 5.62
CA GLU A 49 5.64 -0.19 6.12
C GLU A 49 6.13 -1.65 6.02
N HIS A 50 5.28 -2.62 6.38
CA HIS A 50 5.59 -4.03 6.25
C HIS A 50 5.89 -4.40 4.79
N GLU A 51 5.00 -4.01 3.86
CA GLU A 51 5.19 -4.34 2.45
C GLU A 51 6.44 -3.69 1.87
N LEU A 52 6.71 -2.42 2.17
CA LEU A 52 7.90 -1.71 1.70
C LEU A 52 9.20 -2.36 2.20
N LYS A 53 9.22 -2.84 3.46
CA LYS A 53 10.37 -3.60 3.99
C LYS A 53 10.57 -4.90 3.22
N GLN A 54 9.49 -5.65 2.98
CA GLN A 54 9.55 -6.89 2.20
C GLN A 54 10.04 -6.66 0.77
N ILE A 55 9.61 -5.58 0.11
CA ILE A 55 10.10 -5.19 -1.22
C ILE A 55 11.60 -4.90 -1.16
N LEU A 56 12.04 -4.10 -0.19
CA LEU A 56 13.45 -3.75 -0.04
C LEU A 56 14.32 -4.99 0.21
N GLU A 57 13.90 -5.87 1.11
CA GLU A 57 14.62 -7.10 1.45
C GLU A 57 14.81 -8.01 0.23
N LYS A 58 13.78 -8.15 -0.62
CA LYS A 58 13.83 -8.95 -1.85
C LYS A 58 14.66 -8.31 -2.96
N SER A 59 14.81 -6.99 -2.94
CA SER A 59 15.45 -6.23 -4.01
C SER A 59 16.96 -6.08 -3.82
N LEU A 60 17.48 -6.38 -2.63
CA LEU A 60 18.90 -6.26 -2.30
C LEU A 60 19.59 -7.60 -2.34
N ALA A 61 20.84 -7.61 -2.79
CA ALA A 61 21.69 -8.82 -2.78
C ALA A 61 22.08 -9.26 -1.36
N HIS A 62 22.20 -8.29 -0.44
CA HIS A 62 22.67 -8.48 0.94
C HIS A 62 21.81 -7.66 1.93
N PRO A 63 20.50 -7.95 2.06
CA PRO A 63 19.59 -7.17 2.90
C PRO A 63 19.99 -7.16 4.38
N GLU A 64 20.70 -8.18 4.86
CA GLU A 64 21.22 -8.29 6.23
C GLU A 64 22.19 -7.16 6.60
N MET A 65 22.77 -6.47 5.62
CA MET A 65 23.69 -5.34 5.83
C MET A 65 22.97 -4.04 6.24
N LEU A 66 21.65 -3.94 6.02
CA LEU A 66 20.88 -2.73 6.34
C LEU A 66 20.71 -2.50 7.85
N GLY A 67 20.72 -3.58 8.65
CA GLY A 67 20.48 -3.55 10.10
C GLY A 67 19.09 -3.03 10.51
N ASP A 68 18.78 -3.11 11.80
CA ASP A 68 17.41 -2.83 12.31
C ASP A 68 17.12 -1.35 12.58
N ARG A 69 18.03 -0.44 12.23
CA ARG A 69 17.97 0.99 12.65
C ARG A 69 17.42 1.93 11.59
N LEU A 70 17.06 1.43 10.41
CA LEU A 70 16.50 2.28 9.36
C LEU A 70 15.11 2.77 9.76
N LYS A 71 14.91 4.10 9.67
CA LYS A 71 13.60 4.69 9.89
C LYS A 71 12.72 4.45 8.65
N PHE A 72 11.41 4.62 8.84
CA PHE A 72 10.44 4.59 7.74
C PHE A 72 10.88 5.38 6.51
N SER A 73 11.30 6.63 6.73
CA SER A 73 11.77 7.51 5.65
C SER A 73 12.96 6.97 4.89
N ASP A 74 13.85 6.23 5.56
CA ASP A 74 15.13 5.80 5.01
C ASP A 74 14.91 4.62 4.07
N PHE A 75 14.22 3.57 4.54
CA PHE A 75 13.93 2.43 3.68
C PHE A 75 12.94 2.81 2.57
N THR A 76 11.98 3.71 2.82
CA THR A 76 11.05 4.17 1.78
C THR A 76 11.84 4.80 0.64
N ARG A 77 12.76 5.73 0.95
CA ARG A 77 13.62 6.33 -0.08
C ARG A 77 14.46 5.29 -0.82
N LEU A 78 14.97 4.27 -0.12
CA LEU A 78 15.75 3.21 -0.76
C LEU A 78 14.91 2.39 -1.75
N VAL A 79 13.70 1.97 -1.37
CA VAL A 79 12.77 1.22 -2.25
C VAL A 79 12.57 1.94 -3.58
N PHE A 80 12.32 3.25 -3.53
CA PHE A 80 12.13 4.06 -4.74
C PHE A 80 13.45 4.34 -5.47
N ALA A 81 14.55 4.58 -4.75
CA ALA A 81 15.84 4.88 -5.37
C ALA A 81 16.41 3.69 -6.17
N ILE A 82 16.13 2.46 -5.75
CA ILE A 82 16.54 1.25 -6.48
C ILE A 82 15.53 0.84 -7.57
N GLY A 83 14.43 1.59 -7.71
CA GLY A 83 13.38 1.30 -8.70
C GLY A 83 12.54 0.06 -8.39
N ALA A 84 12.47 -0.36 -7.13
CA ALA A 84 11.68 -1.53 -6.73
C ALA A 84 10.17 -1.22 -6.61
N LEU A 85 9.81 0.07 -6.59
CA LEU A 85 8.43 0.54 -6.66
C LEU A 85 8.41 1.83 -7.51
N ASP A 86 7.32 2.02 -8.24
CA ASP A 86 7.20 3.11 -9.21
C ASP A 86 7.08 4.48 -8.51
N LEU A 87 7.81 5.49 -8.98
CA LEU A 87 7.98 6.76 -8.25
C LEU A 87 6.68 7.51 -7.98
N GLU A 88 5.63 7.22 -8.75
CA GLU A 88 4.31 7.81 -8.59
C GLU A 88 3.67 7.52 -7.23
N TYR A 89 4.01 6.40 -6.57
CA TYR A 89 3.48 6.04 -5.26
C TYR A 89 4.20 6.77 -4.10
N TYR A 90 5.37 7.36 -4.36
CA TYR A 90 6.18 7.98 -3.31
C TYR A 90 5.46 9.12 -2.60
N SER A 91 4.73 9.95 -3.35
CA SER A 91 4.08 11.15 -2.84
C SER A 91 3.04 10.82 -1.76
N VAL A 92 2.10 9.91 -2.06
CA VAL A 92 1.03 9.53 -1.12
C VAL A 92 1.58 8.81 0.11
N ILE A 93 2.56 7.90 -0.05
CA ILE A 93 3.18 7.18 1.07
C ILE A 93 3.90 8.17 2.00
N ASN A 94 4.63 9.13 1.44
CA ASN A 94 5.32 10.14 2.23
C ASN A 94 4.35 11.08 2.96
N GLU A 95 3.24 11.45 2.31
CA GLU A 95 2.20 12.28 2.94
C GLU A 95 1.46 11.54 4.07
N LEU A 96 1.15 10.24 3.89
CA LEU A 96 0.63 9.38 4.96
C LEU A 96 1.58 9.34 6.17
N ASN A 97 2.88 9.19 5.95
CA ASN A 97 3.88 9.22 7.03
C ASN A 97 3.91 10.59 7.74
N LYS A 98 3.73 11.71 7.03
CA LYS A 98 3.61 13.03 7.68
C LYS A 98 2.40 13.10 8.59
N PHE A 99 1.24 12.59 8.17
CA PHE A 99 0.04 12.56 9.03
C PHE A 99 0.23 11.64 10.22
N ARG A 100 0.80 10.45 10.03
CA ARG A 100 1.17 9.56 11.13
C ARG A 100 2.05 10.29 12.16
N ASN A 101 3.06 11.02 11.71
CA ASN A 101 3.97 11.76 12.60
C ASN A 101 3.26 12.93 13.30
N LYS A 102 2.32 13.61 12.64
CA LYS A 102 1.51 14.65 13.31
C LYS A 102 0.73 14.07 14.49
N PHE A 103 0.07 12.92 14.33
CA PHE A 103 -0.62 12.27 15.47
C PHE A 103 0.30 11.89 16.63
N ALA A 104 1.56 11.55 16.34
CA ALA A 104 2.53 11.21 17.38
C ALA A 104 3.08 12.43 18.13
N HIS A 105 3.08 13.61 17.51
CA HIS A 105 3.72 14.82 18.04
C HIS A 105 2.73 15.89 18.52
N ASP A 106 1.50 15.88 18.01
CA ASP A 106 0.45 16.86 18.34
C ASP A 106 -0.80 16.15 18.85
N LEU A 107 -0.99 16.20 20.17
CA LEU A 107 -2.14 15.61 20.87
C LEU A 107 -3.48 16.24 20.48
N ASN A 108 -3.48 17.44 19.91
CA ASN A 108 -4.68 18.17 19.50
C ASN A 108 -4.92 18.09 17.99
N PHE A 109 -4.11 17.34 17.25
CA PHE A 109 -4.27 17.22 15.81
C PHE A 109 -5.58 16.49 15.48
N VAL A 110 -6.46 17.19 14.76
CA VAL A 110 -7.71 16.65 14.24
C VAL A 110 -7.56 16.45 12.74
N PHE A 111 -7.76 15.22 12.27
CA PHE A 111 -7.80 14.93 10.84
C PHE A 111 -9.15 15.37 10.27
N THR A 112 -9.11 16.02 9.11
CA THR A 112 -10.26 16.69 8.49
C THR A 112 -10.37 16.27 7.03
N GLU A 113 -11.45 16.65 6.37
CA GLU A 113 -11.62 16.39 4.93
C GLU A 113 -10.55 17.08 4.07
N GLU A 114 -10.03 18.25 4.48
CA GLU A 114 -8.90 18.90 3.81
C GLU A 114 -7.63 18.03 3.81
N HIS A 115 -7.39 17.31 4.92
CA HIS A 115 -6.27 16.38 5.02
C HIS A 115 -6.45 15.16 4.12
N LEU A 116 -7.69 14.67 3.99
CA LEU A 116 -8.02 13.62 3.02
C LEU A 116 -7.79 14.09 1.58
N ASN A 117 -8.31 15.27 1.22
CA ASN A 117 -8.12 15.84 -0.12
C ASN A 117 -6.63 15.96 -0.47
N LYS A 118 -5.80 16.32 0.50
CA LYS A 118 -4.34 16.37 0.31
C LYS A 118 -3.73 14.99 0.01
N LEU A 119 -4.23 13.91 0.61
CA LEU A 119 -3.81 12.55 0.26
C LEU A 119 -4.23 12.20 -1.17
N GLU A 120 -5.45 12.57 -1.56
CA GLU A 120 -6.00 12.32 -2.90
C GLU A 120 -5.20 13.03 -3.99
N GLU A 121 -4.78 14.28 -3.71
CA GLU A 121 -3.90 15.07 -4.58
C GLU A 121 -2.52 14.43 -4.77
N CYS A 122 -2.08 13.57 -3.85
CA CYS A 122 -0.80 12.86 -3.92
C CYS A 122 -0.90 11.51 -4.64
N LEU A 123 -2.11 11.02 -4.96
CA LEU A 123 -2.29 9.79 -5.73
C LEU A 123 -1.82 9.99 -7.18
N SER A 124 -1.24 8.94 -7.77
CA SER A 124 -1.02 8.86 -9.21
C SER A 124 -2.35 8.92 -9.97
N ASN A 125 -2.33 9.27 -11.26
CA ASN A 125 -3.58 9.37 -12.04
C ASN A 125 -4.32 8.03 -12.06
N ASP A 126 -3.60 6.93 -12.26
CA ASP A 126 -4.19 5.59 -12.32
C ASP A 126 -4.82 5.23 -10.98
N LEU A 127 -4.08 5.38 -9.88
CA LEU A 127 -4.58 5.08 -8.54
C LEU A 127 -5.74 6.00 -8.13
N ARG A 128 -5.68 7.28 -8.50
CA ARG A 128 -6.73 8.25 -8.24
C ARG A 128 -8.04 7.85 -8.92
N ASP A 129 -7.99 7.40 -10.16
CA ASP A 129 -9.17 6.97 -10.90
C ASP A 129 -9.84 5.76 -10.25
N TYR A 130 -9.06 4.75 -9.82
CA TYR A 130 -9.59 3.60 -9.07
C TYR A 130 -10.19 4.03 -7.73
N TYR A 131 -9.48 4.88 -7.00
CA TYR A 131 -9.96 5.40 -5.72
C TYR A 131 -11.27 6.17 -5.88
N LEU A 132 -11.35 7.15 -6.79
CA LEU A 132 -12.53 7.98 -6.98
C LEU A 132 -13.76 7.15 -7.37
N ARG A 133 -13.60 6.12 -8.20
CA ARG A 133 -14.69 5.19 -8.56
C ARG A 133 -15.27 4.45 -7.35
N SER A 134 -14.44 4.13 -6.37
CA SER A 134 -14.88 3.43 -5.14
C SER A 134 -15.29 4.39 -4.02
N LYS A 135 -14.73 5.61 -3.99
CA LYS A 135 -14.97 6.64 -2.96
C LYS A 135 -16.46 6.97 -2.78
N GLU A 136 -17.22 7.01 -3.86
CA GLU A 136 -18.66 7.34 -3.87
C GLU A 136 -19.52 6.40 -3.01
N GLN A 137 -19.00 5.21 -2.66
CA GLN A 137 -19.70 4.25 -1.79
C GLN A 137 -19.58 4.62 -0.30
N TYR A 138 -18.73 5.58 0.04
CA TYR A 138 -18.39 5.92 1.42
C TYR A 138 -18.83 7.35 1.76
N ASN A 139 -19.58 7.48 2.85
CA ASN A 139 -20.18 8.76 3.24
C ASN A 139 -19.32 9.55 4.24
N THR A 140 -18.41 8.88 4.96
CA THR A 140 -17.64 9.51 6.03
C THR A 140 -16.18 9.71 5.62
N THR A 141 -15.53 10.76 6.14
CA THR A 141 -14.08 10.97 5.96
C THR A 141 -13.27 9.78 6.46
N ILE A 142 -13.73 9.12 7.53
CA ILE A 142 -13.10 7.93 8.11
C ILE A 142 -13.07 6.79 7.10
N ASP A 143 -14.24 6.43 6.55
CA ASP A 143 -14.35 5.33 5.59
C ASP A 143 -13.61 5.64 4.28
N LYS A 144 -13.72 6.88 3.78
CA LYS A 144 -12.98 7.34 2.60
C LYS A 144 -11.46 7.26 2.81
N THR A 145 -10.98 7.58 4.02
CA THR A 145 -9.56 7.48 4.39
C THR A 145 -9.11 6.01 4.48
N ARG A 146 -9.92 5.14 5.10
CA ARG A 146 -9.65 3.69 5.15
C ARG A 146 -9.53 3.11 3.74
N ASN A 147 -10.49 3.43 2.87
CA ASN A 147 -10.48 3.01 1.48
C ASN A 147 -9.24 3.53 0.73
N LEU A 148 -8.86 4.79 0.90
CA LEU A 148 -7.64 5.33 0.27
C LEU A 148 -6.40 4.54 0.70
N ILE A 149 -6.25 4.27 2.00
CA ILE A 149 -5.11 3.52 2.52
C ILE A 149 -5.14 2.07 2.01
N PHE A 150 -6.32 1.47 1.88
CA PHE A 150 -6.47 0.16 1.23
C PHE A 150 -5.99 0.19 -0.23
N TRP A 151 -6.34 1.21 -1.02
CA TRP A 151 -5.83 1.38 -2.39
C TRP A 151 -4.32 1.56 -2.46
N VAL A 152 -3.73 2.32 -1.52
CA VAL A 152 -2.27 2.43 -1.46
C VAL A 152 -1.63 1.09 -1.09
N TRP A 153 -2.13 0.41 -0.06
CA TRP A 153 -1.57 -0.86 0.39
C TRP A 153 -1.72 -1.97 -0.65
N GLN A 154 -2.89 -2.11 -1.28
CA GLN A 154 -3.13 -3.18 -2.26
C GLN A 154 -2.17 -3.10 -3.46
N THR A 155 -1.81 -1.89 -3.89
CA THR A 155 -0.85 -1.69 -4.97
C THR A 155 0.55 -2.14 -4.55
N ILE A 156 0.94 -1.91 -3.30
CA ILE A 156 2.26 -2.28 -2.79
C ILE A 156 2.33 -3.79 -2.48
N ILE A 157 1.28 -4.39 -1.90
CA ILE A 157 1.28 -5.85 -1.64
C ILE A 157 1.28 -6.64 -2.95
N ALA A 158 0.64 -6.14 -4.02
CA ALA A 158 0.71 -6.76 -5.34
C ALA A 158 2.16 -6.90 -5.84
N GLU A 159 3.02 -5.91 -5.54
CA GLU A 159 4.45 -6.00 -5.83
C GLU A 159 5.16 -7.11 -5.07
N ASN A 160 4.66 -7.47 -3.89
CA ASN A 160 5.25 -8.48 -3.03
C ASN A 160 4.76 -9.91 -3.29
N ILE A 161 3.48 -10.07 -3.64
CA ILE A 161 2.84 -11.39 -3.71
C ILE A 161 2.73 -11.91 -5.13
N ILE A 162 2.73 -11.05 -6.15
CA ILE A 162 2.64 -11.47 -7.55
C ILE A 162 4.07 -11.63 -8.09
N PRO A 163 4.50 -12.85 -8.45
CA PRO A 163 5.80 -13.07 -9.06
C PRO A 163 5.92 -12.37 -10.42
N LYS A 164 7.13 -11.96 -10.79
CA LYS A 164 7.40 -11.22 -12.02
C LYS A 164 6.93 -11.97 -13.28
N HIS A 165 7.11 -13.30 -13.34
CA HIS A 165 6.68 -14.09 -14.50
C HIS A 165 5.15 -14.17 -14.65
N ILE A 166 4.41 -14.02 -13.54
CA ILE A 166 2.94 -13.94 -13.57
C ILE A 166 2.51 -12.54 -14.02
N LYS A 167 3.13 -11.48 -13.50
CA LYS A 167 2.90 -10.09 -13.95
C LYS A 167 3.05 -9.92 -15.47
N GLU A 168 4.17 -10.43 -16.01
CA GLU A 168 4.46 -10.40 -17.45
C GLU A 168 3.39 -11.12 -18.29
N LYS A 169 2.75 -12.18 -17.77
CA LYS A 169 1.67 -12.90 -18.47
C LYS A 169 0.32 -12.21 -18.36
N LEU A 170 0.08 -11.50 -17.26
CA LEU A 170 -1.17 -10.80 -16.97
C LEU A 170 -1.20 -9.37 -17.56
N ASN A 171 -0.07 -8.86 -18.08
CA ASN A 171 0.09 -7.46 -18.50
C ASN A 171 -0.27 -6.46 -17.38
N VAL A 172 0.09 -6.79 -16.14
CA VAL A 172 -0.05 -5.94 -14.94
C VAL A 172 1.27 -5.83 -14.22
#